data_AF-A0A2U1NYW5-F1
#
_entry.id   AF-A0A2U1NYW5-F1
#
_cell.length_a   1.000
_cell.length_b   1.000
_cell.length_c   1.000
_cell.angle_alpha   90.00
_cell.angle_beta   90.00
_cell.angle_gamma   90.00
#
_symmetry.space_group_name_H-M   'P 1'
#
loop_
_entity.id
_entity.type
_entity.pdbx_description
1 polymer ?
#
loop_
_entity_poly.entity_id
_entity_poly.type
_entity_poly.pdbx_seq_one_letter_code
_entity_poly.pdbx_strand_id
1 'polypeptide(L)'
;MDHLFFNCKFSRGVWDKVKSRAKIHNHQSTWDDTVQELGNGDMSNTIGSVVLRLCFAACVYSIWYERNCRIFRDEKKEPDDVAKSILENVKLKLMSLKLKDSVAVRIVEKEWGIVCKKS
;
A
#
# COMPACT_ATOMS: atom_id res chain seq x y z
N MET A 1 16.00 1.17 -13.18
CA MET A 1 15.16 -0.02 -12.93
C MET A 1 13.72 0.25 -13.39
N ASP A 2 13.53 1.06 -14.45
CA ASP A 2 12.36 1.95 -14.54
C ASP A 2 11.24 1.46 -15.46
N HIS A 3 11.52 0.56 -16.41
CA HIS A 3 10.53 0.16 -17.41
C HIS A 3 9.79 -1.13 -17.07
N LEU A 4 10.32 -1.93 -16.14
CA LEU A 4 9.87 -3.30 -15.93
C LEU A 4 8.83 -3.44 -14.80
N PHE A 5 8.89 -2.53 -13.82
CA PHE A 5 8.03 -2.51 -12.62
C PHE A 5 7.24 -1.19 -12.47
N PHE A 6 7.78 -0.04 -12.88
CA PHE A 6 7.33 1.26 -12.36
C PHE A 6 6.65 2.17 -13.40
N ASN A 7 6.99 2.06 -14.69
CA ASN A 7 6.35 2.82 -15.77
C ASN A 7 5.27 2.02 -16.55
N CYS A 8 4.87 0.86 -16.04
CA CYS A 8 3.81 0.04 -16.63
C CYS A 8 2.43 0.60 -16.26
N LYS A 9 1.52 0.74 -17.24
CA LYS A 9 0.13 1.17 -17.03
C LYS A 9 -0.57 0.33 -15.94
N PHE A 10 -0.23 -0.94 -15.85
CA PHE A 10 -0.73 -1.85 -14.81
C PHE A 10 -0.31 -1.41 -13.40
N SER A 11 0.99 -1.25 -13.17
CA SER A 11 1.55 -0.87 -11.86
C SER A 11 1.02 0.47 -11.38
N ARG A 12 0.96 1.47 -12.28
CA ARG A 12 0.36 2.78 -11.97
C ARG A 12 -1.12 2.64 -11.63
N GLY A 13 -1.87 1.87 -12.41
CA GLY A 13 -3.28 1.60 -12.15
C GLY A 13 -3.52 0.93 -10.79
N VAL A 14 -2.69 -0.04 -10.39
CA VAL A 14 -2.76 -0.66 -9.06
C VAL A 14 -2.47 0.37 -7.97
N TRP A 15 -1.37 1.13 -8.10
CA TRP A 15 -0.98 2.11 -7.09
C TRP A 15 -2.01 3.23 -6.90
N ASP A 16 -2.56 3.77 -7.98
CA ASP A 16 -3.55 4.84 -7.90
C ASP A 16 -4.85 4.36 -7.24
N LYS A 17 -5.28 3.12 -7.53
CA LYS A 17 -6.42 2.49 -6.84
C LYS A 17 -6.15 2.26 -5.36
N VAL A 18 -4.96 1.80 -5.00
CA VAL A 18 -4.57 1.58 -3.60
C VAL A 18 -4.52 2.91 -2.84
N LYS A 19 -3.85 3.94 -3.36
CA LYS A 19 -3.80 5.27 -2.74
C LYS A 19 -5.19 5.86 -2.50
N SER A 20 -6.04 5.81 -3.53
CA SER A 20 -7.40 6.34 -3.48
C SER A 20 -8.21 5.66 -2.38
N ARG A 21 -8.17 4.32 -2.30
CA ARG A 21 -8.91 3.56 -1.28
C ARG A 21 -8.30 3.62 0.12
N ALA A 22 -6.98 3.77 0.21
CA ALA A 22 -6.26 3.92 1.48
C ALA A 22 -6.34 5.34 2.06
N LYS A 23 -6.97 6.29 1.35
CA LYS A 23 -7.09 7.70 1.73
C LYS A 23 -5.76 8.36 2.09
N ILE A 24 -4.71 7.97 1.37
CA ILE A 24 -3.39 8.59 1.46
C ILE A 24 -3.49 9.94 0.73
N HIS A 25 -4.00 10.96 1.44
CA HIS A 25 -4.30 12.29 0.89
C HIS A 25 -3.27 13.37 1.26
N ASN A 26 -2.27 13.05 2.10
CA ASN A 26 -1.24 14.03 2.40
C ASN A 26 -0.37 14.30 1.18
N HIS A 27 -0.10 15.60 1.00
CA HIS A 27 0.56 16.27 -0.11
C HIS A 27 1.63 15.43 -0.81
N GLN A 28 1.57 15.45 -2.15
CA GLN A 28 2.68 15.15 -3.05
C GLN A 28 3.27 13.76 -2.87
N SER A 29 2.79 12.78 -3.64
CA SER A 29 3.72 11.76 -4.08
C SER A 29 3.20 10.99 -5.29
N THR A 30 3.84 11.22 -6.41
CA THR A 30 3.99 10.17 -7.42
C THR A 30 4.59 8.92 -6.76
N TRP A 31 4.51 7.77 -7.44
CA TRP A 31 5.21 6.57 -6.94
C TRP A 31 6.69 6.86 -6.60
N ASP A 32 7.33 7.71 -7.40
CA ASP A 32 8.74 8.07 -7.28
C ASP A 32 9.02 8.91 -6.03
N ASP A 33 8.15 9.87 -5.71
CA ASP A 33 8.26 10.66 -4.48
C ASP A 33 8.12 9.75 -3.23
N THR A 34 7.18 8.78 -3.26
CA THR A 34 7.05 7.80 -2.17
C THR A 34 8.31 6.95 -2.03
N VAL A 35 8.95 6.55 -3.14
CA VAL A 35 10.22 5.81 -3.11
C VAL A 35 11.32 6.67 -2.49
N GLN A 36 11.40 7.96 -2.85
CA GLN A 36 12.39 8.88 -2.30
C GLN A 36 12.20 9.08 -0.79
N GLU A 37 10.97 9.33 -0.34
CA GLU A 37 10.66 9.45 1.09
C GLU A 37 10.99 8.17 1.87
N LEU A 38 10.72 6.99 1.30
CA LEU A 38 11.08 5.71 1.90
C LEU A 38 12.60 5.49 1.93
N GLY A 39 13.31 5.91 0.89
CA GLY A 39 14.75 5.75 0.74
C GLY A 39 15.57 6.67 1.64
N ASN A 40 15.09 7.89 1.86
CA ASN A 40 15.78 8.88 2.68
C ASN A 40 15.59 8.65 4.19
N GLY A 41 14.65 7.79 4.59
CA GLY A 41 14.38 7.49 6.00
C GLY A 41 13.62 8.58 6.73
N ASP A 42 13.10 9.58 6.01
CA ASP A 42 12.43 10.77 6.56
C ASP A 42 10.99 10.49 7.05
N MET A 43 10.55 9.23 7.04
CA MET A 43 9.21 8.87 7.51
C MET A 43 9.15 8.77 9.04
N SER A 44 8.49 9.75 9.67
CA SER A 44 8.04 9.67 11.07
C SER A 44 7.24 8.39 11.33
N ASN A 45 7.24 7.83 12.55
CA ASN A 45 6.46 6.63 12.92
C ASN A 45 4.96 6.90 13.18
N THR A 46 4.35 7.80 12.41
CA THR A 46 2.91 8.05 12.50
C THR A 46 2.09 6.89 11.93
N ILE A 47 0.82 6.76 12.32
CA ILE A 47 -0.03 5.71 11.74
C ILE A 47 -0.21 5.88 10.22
N GLY A 48 -0.20 7.12 9.73
CA GLY A 48 -0.26 7.41 8.29
C GLY A 48 0.95 6.88 7.53
N SER A 49 2.17 7.08 8.04
CA SER A 49 3.38 6.54 7.42
C SER A 49 3.43 5.01 7.50
N VAL A 50 2.93 4.41 8.59
CA VAL A 50 2.80 2.96 8.73
C VAL A 50 1.87 2.41 7.64
N VAL A 51 0.70 3.03 7.44
CA VAL A 51 -0.25 2.65 6.38
C VAL A 51 0.40 2.81 5.01
N LEU A 52 1.10 3.92 4.75
CA LEU A 52 1.80 4.17 3.48
C LEU A 52 2.84 3.09 3.19
N ARG A 53 3.71 2.79 4.16
CA ARG A 53 4.76 1.75 4.05
C ARG A 53 4.16 0.37 3.78
N LEU A 54 3.09 0.01 4.50
CA LEU A 54 2.40 -1.27 4.30
C LEU A 54 1.79 -1.36 2.90
N CYS A 55 1.09 -0.32 2.45
CA CYS A 55 0.51 -0.26 1.11
C CYS A 55 1.58 -0.37 0.03
N PHE A 56 2.66 0.40 0.17
CA PHE A 56 3.76 0.42 -0.79
C PHE A 56 4.45 -0.95 -0.89
N ALA A 57 4.83 -1.54 0.25
CA ALA A 57 5.47 -2.86 0.27
C ALA A 57 4.56 -3.94 -0.34
N ALA A 58 3.27 -3.92 -0.02
CA ALA A 58 2.29 -4.85 -0.59
C ALA A 58 2.11 -4.65 -2.11
N CYS A 59 2.14 -3.41 -2.61
CA CYS A 59 2.12 -3.11 -4.04
C CYS A 59 3.35 -3.68 -4.76
N VAL A 60 4.55 -3.40 -4.25
CA VAL A 60 5.81 -3.92 -4.83
C VAL A 60 5.77 -5.44 -4.93
N TYR A 61 5.40 -6.11 -3.83
CA TYR A 61 5.30 -7.57 -3.80
C TYR A 61 4.26 -8.10 -4.79
N SER A 62 3.07 -7.49 -4.82
CA SER A 62 1.97 -7.98 -5.68
C SER A 62 2.26 -7.78 -7.16
N ILE A 63 2.92 -6.68 -7.54
CA ILE A 63 3.35 -6.45 -8.93
C ILE A 63 4.41 -7.47 -9.34
N TRP A 64 5.37 -7.76 -8.46
CA TRP A 64 6.36 -8.81 -8.69
C TRP A 64 5.71 -10.19 -8.84
N TYR A 65 4.79 -10.52 -7.94
CA TYR A 65 4.05 -11.78 -7.99
C TYR A 65 3.25 -11.92 -9.28
N GLU A 66 2.50 -10.89 -9.66
CA GLU A 66 1.71 -10.85 -10.89
C GLU A 66 2.58 -11.05 -12.14
N ARG A 67 3.74 -10.40 -12.22
CA ARG A 67 4.70 -10.63 -13.32
C ARG A 67 5.14 -12.09 -13.40
N ASN A 68 5.45 -12.70 -12.26
CA ASN A 68 5.87 -14.09 -12.23
C ASN A 68 4.71 -15.03 -12.62
N CYS A 69 3.49 -14.76 -12.18
CA CYS A 69 2.32 -15.53 -12.62
C CYS A 69 2.13 -15.46 -14.14
N ARG A 70 2.30 -14.29 -14.76
CA ARG A 70 2.19 -14.14 -16.21
C ARG A 70 3.25 -14.92 -16.99
N ILE A 71 4.47 -14.99 -16.46
CA ILE A 71 5.59 -15.67 -17.12
C ILE A 71 5.52 -17.18 -16.92
N PHE A 72 5.20 -17.62 -15.71
CA PHE A 72 5.35 -19.03 -15.31
C PHE A 72 4.03 -19.81 -15.20
N ARG A 73 2.88 -19.13 -15.19
CA ARG A 73 1.57 -19.75 -14.97
C ARG A 73 0.51 -19.36 -16.02
N ASP A 74 0.84 -18.45 -16.94
CA ASP A 74 -0.08 -17.82 -17.90
C ASP A 74 -1.37 -17.24 -17.25
N GLU A 75 -1.28 -16.89 -15.97
CA GLU A 75 -2.37 -16.25 -15.22
C GLU A 75 -2.25 -14.73 -15.31
N LYS A 76 -3.40 -14.05 -15.47
CA LYS A 76 -3.48 -12.59 -15.55
C LYS A 76 -4.61 -12.10 -14.67
N LYS A 77 -4.30 -11.21 -13.74
CA LYS A 77 -5.28 -10.49 -12.92
C LYS A 77 -5.46 -9.08 -13.43
N GLU A 78 -6.66 -8.53 -13.22
CA GLU A 78 -6.89 -7.12 -13.48
C GLU A 78 -6.31 -6.26 -12.34
N PRO A 79 -5.94 -4.99 -12.62
CA PRO A 79 -5.42 -4.09 -11.59
C PRO A 79 -6.35 -3.93 -10.38
N ASP A 80 -7.67 -4.03 -10.58
CA ASP A 80 -8.65 -3.95 -9.52
C ASP A 80 -8.58 -5.12 -8.54
N ASP A 81 -8.42 -6.34 -9.04
CA ASP A 81 -8.31 -7.55 -8.22
C ASP A 81 -7.05 -7.49 -7.37
N VAL A 82 -5.93 -7.09 -7.98
CA VAL A 82 -4.66 -6.95 -7.28
C VAL A 82 -4.74 -5.86 -6.21
N ALA A 83 -5.32 -4.70 -6.53
CA ALA A 83 -5.53 -3.63 -5.57
C ALA A 83 -6.43 -4.08 -4.39
N LYS A 84 -7.48 -4.87 -4.66
CA LYS A 84 -8.36 -5.41 -3.62
C LYS A 84 -7.59 -6.35 -2.69
N SER A 85 -6.84 -7.31 -3.23
CA SER A 85 -6.01 -8.22 -2.43
C SER A 85 -4.95 -7.48 -1.62
N ILE A 86 -4.36 -6.40 -2.15
CA ILE A 86 -3.42 -5.56 -1.41
C ILE A 86 -4.11 -4.94 -0.18
N LEU A 87 -5.27 -4.30 -0.38
CA LEU A 87 -5.98 -3.61 0.69
C LEU A 87 -6.46 -4.58 1.77
N GLU A 88 -6.91 -5.77 1.40
CA GLU A 88 -7.27 -6.84 2.35
C GLU A 88 -6.06 -7.26 3.19
N ASN A 89 -4.90 -7.48 2.57
CA ASN A 89 -3.66 -7.81 3.28
C ASN A 89 -3.22 -6.69 4.24
N VAL A 90 -3.29 -5.43 3.80
CA VAL A 90 -2.97 -4.27 4.65
C VAL A 90 -3.94 -4.19 5.83
N LYS A 91 -5.25 -4.38 5.58
CA LYS A 91 -6.29 -4.39 6.62
C LYS A 91 -6.00 -5.44 7.70
N LEU A 92 -5.69 -6.67 7.28
CA LEU A 92 -5.31 -7.76 8.18
C LEU A 92 -4.05 -7.40 8.99
N LYS A 93 -3.06 -6.80 8.34
CA LYS A 93 -1.83 -6.39 9.01
C LYS A 93 -2.10 -5.31 10.04
N LEU A 94 -2.88 -4.28 9.72
CA LEU A 94 -3.24 -3.21 10.66
C LEU A 94 -3.94 -3.75 11.91
N MET A 95 -4.90 -4.67 11.75
CA MET A 95 -5.57 -5.33 12.89
C MET A 95 -4.61 -6.16 13.76
N SER A 96 -3.49 -6.62 13.22
CA SER A 96 -2.48 -7.39 13.96
C SER A 96 -1.53 -6.51 14.76
N LEU A 97 -1.36 -5.23 14.40
CA LEU A 97 -0.44 -4.30 15.05
C LEU A 97 -0.97 -3.85 16.43
N LYS A 98 -0.05 -3.71 17.38
CA LYS A 98 -0.31 -3.03 18.65
C LYS A 98 0.03 -1.56 18.50
N LEU A 99 -0.97 -0.69 18.59
CA LEU A 99 -0.83 0.75 18.37
C LEU A 99 -1.24 1.50 19.63
N LYS A 100 -0.50 2.54 19.99
CA LYS A 100 -0.91 3.47 21.04
C LYS A 100 -2.17 4.21 20.60
N ASP A 101 -3.17 4.24 21.47
CA ASP A 101 -4.42 4.93 21.14
C ASP A 101 -4.17 6.43 20.93
N SER A 102 -4.69 6.95 19.83
CA SER A 102 -4.57 8.35 19.44
C SER A 102 -5.69 8.73 18.49
N VAL A 103 -5.97 10.02 18.36
CA VAL A 103 -6.99 10.53 17.41
C VAL A 103 -6.69 10.05 15.99
N ALA A 104 -5.42 10.05 15.57
CA ALA A 104 -5.00 9.58 14.26
C ALA A 104 -5.29 8.08 14.06
N VAL A 105 -5.04 7.24 15.06
CA VAL A 105 -5.35 5.79 14.99
C VAL A 105 -6.85 5.56 14.88
N ARG A 106 -7.67 6.31 15.64
CA ARG A 106 -9.14 6.19 15.58
C ARG A 106 -9.70 6.64 14.22
N ILE A 107 -9.10 7.65 13.59
CA ILE A 107 -9.45 8.06 12.22
C ILE A 107 -9.16 6.90 11.26
N VAL A 108 -7.95 6.32 11.30
CA VAL A 108 -7.58 5.19 10.44
C VAL A 108 -8.50 3.98 10.69
N GLU A 109 -8.80 3.65 11.94
CA GLU A 109 -9.76 2.59 12.30
C GLU A 109 -11.13 2.80 11.65
N LYS A 110 -11.67 4.03 11.72
CA LYS A 110 -12.93 4.40 11.08
C LYS A 110 -12.87 4.30 9.56
N GLU A 111 -11.78 4.79 8.95
CA GLU A 111 -11.63 4.82 7.50
C GLU A 111 -11.44 3.43 6.89
N TRP A 112 -10.73 2.55 7.59
CA TRP A 112 -10.48 1.18 7.17
C TRP A 112 -11.55 0.19 7.65
N GLY A 113 -12.50 0.65 8.48
CA GLY A 113 -13.53 -0.20 9.08
C GLY A 113 -12.90 -1.36 9.86
N ILE A 114 -11.93 -1.04 10.73
CA ILE A 114 -11.21 -1.99 11.57
C ILE A 114 -11.10 -1.50 13.01
N VAL A 115 -10.73 -2.41 13.91
CA VAL A 115 -10.28 -2.10 15.26
C VAL A 115 -8.87 -2.67 15.42
N CYS A 116 -7.90 -1.82 15.75
CA CYS A 116 -6.52 -2.23 15.97
C CYS A 116 -6.32 -2.64 17.43
N LYS A 117 -5.32 -3.50 17.70
CA LYS A 117 -4.96 -3.84 19.08
C LYS A 117 -4.33 -2.61 19.74
N LYS A 118 -4.73 -2.31 20.98
CA LYS A 118 -4.16 -1.20 21.74
C LYS A 118 -2.92 -1.67 22.51
N SER A 119 -1.87 -0.85 22.50
CA SER A 119 -0.63 -1.07 23.27
C SER A 119 -0.68 -0.45 24.65
#